data_AF-A0A0H3ZYJ7-F1
#
_entry.id   AF-A0A0H3ZYJ7-F1
#
_cell.length_a   1.000
_cell.length_b   1.000
_cell.length_c   1.000
_cell.angle_alpha   90.00
_cell.angle_beta   90.00
_cell.angle_gamma   90.00
#
_symmetry.space_group_name_H-M   'P 1'
#
loop_
_entity.id
_entity.type
_entity.pdbx_description
1 polymer ?
#
loop_
_entity_poly.entity_id
_entity_poly.type
_entity_poly.pdbx_seq_one_letter_code
_entity_poly.pdbx_strand_id
1 'polypeptide(L)'
;MKTKIYIAGPMSGLPEFNRPSFHLADTLLTKAGKVVLNPAMLPDGLSQPEYMDICCAMVRCADALFMLNDWERSEGAVAEYHLAKKLGKSIIFQNETDIPEAGERYCRQPKQIMVKVCQVYGSSHNYQSSIDGGTMVCECGAWK
;
A
#
# COMPACT_ATOMS: atom_id res chain seq x y z
N MET A 1 10.93 -1.85 20.25
CA MET A 1 9.74 -1.12 19.74
C MET A 1 9.62 -1.35 18.24
N LYS A 2 8.40 -1.42 17.69
CA LYS A 2 8.19 -1.53 16.24
C LYS A 2 8.35 -0.16 15.57
N THR A 3 9.04 -0.11 14.43
CA THR A 3 9.19 1.11 13.62
C THR A 3 7.86 1.51 13.00
N LYS A 4 7.50 2.79 13.10
CA LYS A 4 6.31 3.38 12.48
C LYS A 4 6.67 3.98 11.12
N ILE A 5 5.94 3.62 10.08
CA ILE A 5 6.20 4.08 8.72
C ILE A 5 4.95 4.74 8.17
N TYR A 6 5.09 5.97 7.69
CA TYR A 6 4.04 6.67 6.96
C TYR A 6 4.18 6.43 5.46
N ILE A 7 3.08 6.11 4.78
CA ILE A 7 3.08 5.93 3.32
C ILE A 7 2.66 7.25 2.67
N ALA A 8 3.48 7.78 1.76
CA ALA A 8 3.22 9.01 1.03
C ALA A 8 3.24 8.74 -0.49
N GLY A 9 2.34 9.38 -1.25
CA GLY A 9 2.25 9.18 -2.69
C GLY A 9 1.11 9.96 -3.34
N PRO A 10 0.97 9.89 -4.69
CA PRO A 10 -0.13 10.54 -5.39
C PRO A 10 -1.46 9.84 -5.10
N MET A 11 -2.51 10.62 -4.83
CA MET A 11 -3.88 10.14 -4.62
C MET A 11 -4.89 10.87 -5.52
N SER A 12 -4.91 12.21 -5.46
CA SER A 12 -5.84 13.04 -6.23
C SER A 12 -5.66 12.89 -7.74
N GLY A 13 -6.78 12.77 -8.46
CA GLY A 13 -6.77 12.68 -9.93
C GLY A 13 -6.42 11.30 -10.50
N LEU A 14 -6.18 10.30 -9.65
CA LEU A 14 -5.93 8.91 -10.05
C LEU A 14 -7.17 8.03 -9.85
N PRO A 15 -7.34 6.95 -10.64
CA PRO A 15 -8.37 5.95 -10.42
C PRO A 15 -8.33 5.42 -8.98
N GLU A 16 -9.51 5.31 -8.36
CA GLU A 16 -9.67 4.84 -6.97
C GLU A 16 -8.79 5.58 -5.95
N PHE A 17 -8.41 6.82 -6.23
CA PHE A 17 -7.47 7.62 -5.44
C PHE A 17 -6.14 6.92 -5.16
N ASN A 18 -5.71 6.02 -6.06
CA ASN A 18 -4.52 5.19 -5.90
C ASN A 18 -4.54 4.29 -4.63
N ARG A 19 -5.71 4.09 -4.00
CA ARG A 19 -5.88 3.24 -2.80
C ARG A 19 -5.25 1.84 -2.95
N PRO A 20 -5.29 1.17 -4.13
CA PRO A 20 -4.62 -0.12 -4.31
C PRO A 20 -3.12 -0.10 -4.01
N SER A 21 -2.38 0.93 -4.46
CA SER A 21 -0.93 1.05 -4.22
C SER A 21 -0.61 1.27 -2.74
N PHE A 22 -1.41 2.10 -2.07
CA PHE A 22 -1.27 2.33 -0.63
C PHE A 22 -1.56 1.07 0.19
N HIS A 23 -2.63 0.33 -0.11
CA HIS A 23 -2.96 -0.92 0.58
C HIS A 23 -1.92 -2.03 0.36
N LEU A 24 -1.32 -2.07 -0.84
CA LEU A 24 -0.25 -3.01 -1.14
C LEU A 24 1.00 -2.71 -0.32
N ALA A 25 1.46 -1.45 -0.32
CA ALA A 25 2.57 -1.02 0.52
C ALA A 25 2.31 -1.27 2.02
N ASP A 26 1.10 -1.00 2.50
CA ASP A 26 0.69 -1.28 3.88
C ASP A 26 0.84 -2.78 4.20
N THR A 27 0.30 -3.64 3.35
CA THR A 27 0.38 -5.09 3.51
C THR A 27 1.84 -5.57 3.60
N LEU A 28 2.71 -5.07 2.73
CA LEU A 28 4.12 -5.45 2.68
C LEU A 28 4.89 -4.99 3.93
N LEU A 29 4.71 -3.73 4.32
CA LEU A 29 5.36 -3.14 5.50
C LEU A 29 4.86 -3.78 6.80
N THR A 30 3.55 -4.03 6.90
CA THR A 30 2.95 -4.74 8.04
C THR A 30 3.50 -6.16 8.16
N LYS A 31 3.64 -6.90 7.03
CA LYS A 31 4.28 -8.23 7.02
C LYS A 31 5.76 -8.20 7.37
N ALA A 32 6.45 -7.09 7.08
CA ALA A 32 7.81 -6.83 7.54
C ALA A 32 7.90 -6.41 9.03
N GLY A 33 6.79 -6.48 9.77
CA GLY A 33 6.74 -6.22 11.22
C GLY A 33 6.68 -4.75 11.61
N LYS A 34 6.36 -3.86 10.65
CA LYS A 34 6.25 -2.41 10.87
C LYS A 34 4.84 -2.03 11.36
N VAL A 35 4.72 -0.84 11.94
CA VAL A 35 3.42 -0.20 12.20
C VAL A 35 3.19 0.80 11.09
N VAL A 36 2.16 0.61 10.29
CA VAL A 36 1.92 1.44 9.10
C VAL A 36 0.92 2.55 9.44
N LEU A 37 1.24 3.77 9.01
CA LEU A 37 0.35 4.92 9.00
C LEU A 37 -0.02 5.19 7.55
N ASN A 38 -1.27 4.88 7.18
CA ASN A 38 -1.72 4.89 5.80
C ASN A 38 -2.84 5.91 5.58
N PRO A 39 -2.61 7.00 4.82
CA PRO A 39 -3.62 8.03 4.57
C PRO A 39 -4.81 7.50 3.74
N ALA A 40 -4.64 6.41 2.99
CA ALA A 40 -5.72 5.75 2.27
C ALA A 40 -6.75 5.06 3.18
N MET A 41 -6.54 5.01 4.51
CA MET A 41 -7.53 4.51 5.47
C MET A 41 -8.41 5.62 6.05
N LEU A 42 -8.15 6.89 5.72
CA LEU A 42 -8.97 8.01 6.17
C LEU A 42 -10.35 7.99 5.47
N PRO A 43 -11.42 8.43 6.17
CA PRO A 43 -12.75 8.47 5.61
C PRO A 43 -12.83 9.47 4.44
N ASP A 44 -13.75 9.22 3.51
CA ASP A 44 -14.10 10.19 2.47
C ASP A 44 -14.85 11.40 3.06
N GLY A 45 -14.89 12.50 2.31
CA GLY A 45 -15.69 13.69 2.64
C GLY A 45 -14.95 14.80 3.40
N LEU A 46 -13.65 14.63 3.67
CA LEU A 46 -12.81 15.72 4.19
C LEU A 46 -12.37 16.64 3.04
N SER A 47 -12.15 17.91 3.36
CA SER A 47 -11.50 18.84 2.47
C SER A 47 -9.99 18.55 2.39
N GLN A 48 -9.34 19.03 1.32
CA GLN A 48 -7.91 18.84 1.14
C GLN A 48 -7.07 19.37 2.33
N PRO A 49 -7.36 20.57 2.91
CA PRO A 49 -6.64 21.04 4.10
C PRO A 49 -6.83 20.15 5.32
N GLU A 50 -8.04 19.62 5.55
CA GLU A 50 -8.31 18.71 6.67
C GLU A 50 -7.55 17.39 6.52
N TYR A 51 -7.46 16.84 5.30
CA TYR A 51 -6.59 15.69 5.04
C TYR A 51 -5.13 16.03 5.35
N MET A 52 -4.64 17.18 4.90
CA MET A 52 -3.25 17.58 5.13
C MET A 52 -2.93 17.74 6.62
N ASP A 53 -3.84 18.27 7.43
CA ASP A 53 -3.65 18.40 8.87
C ASP A 53 -3.45 17.04 9.55
N ILE A 54 -4.29 16.06 9.19
CA ILE A 54 -4.19 14.69 9.70
C ILE A 54 -2.90 14.01 9.20
N CYS A 55 -2.58 14.14 7.91
CA CYS A 55 -1.37 13.58 7.33
C CYS A 55 -0.09 14.15 7.95
N CYS A 56 -0.04 15.46 8.17
CA CYS A 56 1.07 16.10 8.86
C CYS A 56 1.23 15.56 10.30
N ALA A 57 0.13 15.28 11.00
CA ALA A 57 0.20 14.63 12.31
C ALA A 57 0.74 13.21 12.23
N MET A 58 0.33 12.41 11.23
CA MET A 58 0.86 11.07 10.98
C MET A 58 2.38 11.11 10.68
N VAL A 59 2.83 12.04 9.83
CA VAL A 59 4.25 12.25 9.51
C VAL A 59 5.07 12.58 10.76
N ARG A 60 4.56 13.47 11.64
CA ARG A 60 5.24 13.80 12.90
C ARG A 60 5.43 12.57 13.79
N CYS A 61 4.42 11.70 13.85
CA CYS A 61 4.40 10.48 14.65
C CYS A 61 5.25 9.33 14.08
N ALA A 62 5.52 9.34 12.77
CA ALA A 62 6.27 8.29 12.09
C ALA A 62 7.77 8.35 12.42
N ASP A 63 8.44 7.20 12.34
CA ASP A 63 9.90 7.11 12.42
C ASP A 63 10.53 7.26 11.02
N ALA A 64 9.81 6.81 9.99
CA ALA A 64 10.21 6.90 8.59
C ALA A 64 9.03 7.13 7.65
N LEU A 65 9.32 7.60 6.44
CA LEU A 65 8.38 7.67 5.32
C LEU A 65 8.73 6.64 4.26
N PHE A 66 7.70 6.05 3.67
CA PHE A 66 7.78 5.23 2.47
C PHE A 66 7.09 5.97 1.32
N MET A 67 7.90 6.45 0.38
CA MET A 67 7.46 7.24 -0.77
C MET A 67 7.12 6.29 -1.93
N LEU A 68 5.86 6.30 -2.36
CA LEU A 68 5.41 5.60 -3.56
C LEU A 68 5.97 6.25 -4.83
N ASN A 69 5.95 5.51 -5.92
CA ASN A 69 6.33 6.02 -7.24
C ASN A 69 5.51 7.26 -7.63
N ASP A 70 6.13 8.15 -8.39
CA ASP A 70 5.56 9.43 -8.84
C ASP A 70 5.14 10.38 -7.69
N TRP A 71 5.66 10.21 -6.47
CA TRP A 71 5.38 11.09 -5.34
C TRP A 71 5.74 12.56 -5.63
N GLU A 72 6.75 12.82 -6.47
CA GLU A 72 7.18 14.16 -6.85
C GLU A 72 6.09 14.95 -7.60
N ARG A 73 5.13 14.24 -8.19
CA ARG A 73 4.00 14.83 -8.92
C ARG A 73 2.80 15.18 -8.02
N SER A 74 2.83 14.77 -6.75
CA SER A 74 1.76 15.02 -5.79
C SER A 74 2.14 16.15 -4.86
N GLU A 75 1.43 17.28 -4.95
CA GLU A 75 1.66 18.44 -4.06
C GLU A 75 1.58 18.04 -2.57
N GLY A 76 0.65 17.13 -2.23
CA GLY A 76 0.51 16.59 -0.87
C GLY A 76 1.72 15.77 -0.44
N ALA A 77 2.16 14.81 -1.27
CA ALA A 77 3.31 13.96 -0.95
C ALA A 77 4.63 14.76 -0.90
N VAL A 78 4.76 15.78 -1.75
CA VAL A 78 5.89 16.73 -1.71
C VAL A 78 5.90 17.52 -0.40
N ALA A 79 4.75 18.01 0.06
CA ALA A 79 4.65 18.70 1.35
C ALA A 79 5.04 17.79 2.52
N GLU A 80 4.56 16.54 2.52
CA GLU A 80 4.90 15.52 3.52
C GLU A 80 6.39 15.17 3.52
N TYR A 81 7.00 15.01 2.34
CA TYR A 81 8.44 14.79 2.16
C TYR A 81 9.26 15.92 2.79
N HIS A 82 8.91 17.17 2.51
CA HIS A 82 9.64 18.32 3.06
C HIS A 82 9.47 18.43 4.57
N LEU A 83 8.28 18.15 5.10
CA LEU A 83 8.05 18.08 6.55
C LEU A 83 8.91 16.99 7.19
N ALA A 84 8.91 15.79 6.64
CA ALA A 84 9.72 14.67 7.12
C ALA A 84 11.22 14.97 7.10
N LYS A 85 11.71 15.56 6.00
CA LYS A 85 13.10 15.99 5.85
C LYS A 85 13.46 17.03 6.90
N LYS A 86 12.59 18.02 7.15
CA LYS A 86 12.80 19.04 8.18
C LYS A 86 12.87 18.45 9.58
N LEU A 87 12.08 17.41 9.85
CA LEU A 87 12.05 16.68 11.11
C LEU A 87 13.16 15.61 11.24
N GLY A 88 14.02 15.45 10.24
CA GLY A 88 15.10 14.46 10.26
C GLY A 88 14.62 13.01 10.21
N LYS A 89 13.43 12.75 9.66
CA LYS A 89 12.89 11.38 9.51
C LYS A 89 13.65 10.63 8.43
N SER A 90 13.72 9.30 8.55
CA SER A 90 14.23 8.45 7.48
C SER A 90 13.25 8.43 6.31
N ILE A 91 13.74 8.51 5.08
CA ILE A 91 12.91 8.51 3.87
C ILE A 91 13.36 7.34 3.00
N ILE A 92 12.42 6.47 2.69
CA ILE A 92 12.59 5.27 1.88
C ILE A 92 11.78 5.48 0.61
N PHE A 93 12.37 5.22 -0.55
CA PHE A 93 11.69 5.29 -1.84
C PHE A 93 11.33 3.89 -2.29
N GLN A 94 10.15 3.75 -2.89
CA GLN A 94 9.72 2.53 -3.54
C GLN A 94 10.70 2.17 -4.67
N ASN A 95 11.18 0.93 -4.69
CA ASN A 95 11.92 0.37 -5.83
C ASN A 95 10.98 -0.47 -6.69
N GLU A 96 11.38 -0.72 -7.95
CA GLU A 96 10.67 -1.58 -8.91
C GLU A 96 10.42 -3.00 -8.35
N THR A 97 11.27 -3.47 -7.44
CA THR A 97 11.15 -4.79 -6.80
C THR A 97 10.23 -4.81 -5.59
N ASP A 98 9.84 -3.66 -5.06
CA ASP A 98 9.11 -3.57 -3.79
C ASP A 98 7.61 -3.77 -3.98
N ILE A 99 7.08 -3.55 -5.19
CA ILE A 99 5.68 -3.77 -5.53
C ILE A 99 5.61 -4.69 -6.75
N PRO A 100 5.18 -5.96 -6.61
CA PRO A 100 5.02 -6.83 -7.76
C PRO A 100 3.94 -6.26 -8.69
N GLU A 101 4.27 -6.10 -9.97
CA GLU A 101 3.34 -5.62 -11.00
C GLU A 101 2.05 -6.46 -10.98
N ALA A 102 0.91 -5.78 -11.11
CA ALA A 102 -0.41 -6.41 -11.13
C ALA A 102 -0.63 -7.16 -12.45
N GLY A 103 0.07 -8.27 -12.63
CA GLY A 103 -0.04 -9.10 -13.83
C GLY A 103 1.21 -9.93 -14.04
N GLU A 104 1.34 -11.04 -13.32
CA GLU A 104 1.82 -12.34 -13.84
C GLU A 104 1.97 -13.38 -12.71
N ARG A 105 1.70 -14.64 -13.06
CA ARG A 105 1.58 -15.79 -12.16
C ARG A 105 2.81 -16.01 -11.26
N TYR A 106 2.58 -16.07 -9.95
CA TYR A 106 3.58 -16.49 -8.97
C TYR A 106 3.66 -18.02 -8.81
N CYS A 107 4.75 -18.63 -9.29
CA CYS A 107 5.42 -19.85 -8.76
C CYS A 107 6.71 -20.05 -9.61
N ARG A 108 7.96 -20.06 -9.12
CA ARG A 108 8.56 -21.02 -8.17
C ARG A 108 9.94 -20.53 -7.67
N GLN A 109 10.20 -20.80 -6.38
CA GLN A 109 11.48 -21.19 -5.74
C GLN A 109 12.51 -20.13 -5.25
N PRO A 110 13.30 -20.47 -4.20
CA PRO A 110 13.29 -19.69 -2.98
C PRO A 110 14.58 -18.89 -2.77
N LYS A 111 14.49 -17.56 -2.81
CA LYS A 111 15.22 -16.67 -1.87
C LYS A 111 14.38 -15.41 -1.66
N GLN A 112 13.88 -15.27 -0.43
CA GLN A 112 13.42 -14.02 0.19
C GLN A 112 12.03 -13.47 -0.21
N ILE A 113 11.13 -13.57 0.78
CA ILE A 113 9.89 -12.80 0.99
C ILE A 113 8.73 -13.12 0.04
N MET A 114 7.87 -14.06 0.47
CA MET A 114 6.60 -14.37 -0.18
C MET A 114 5.45 -13.58 0.45
N VAL A 115 4.73 -12.82 -0.39
CA VAL A 115 3.40 -12.29 -0.05
C VAL A 115 2.43 -12.67 -1.16
N LYS A 116 1.56 -13.64 -0.85
CA LYS A 116 0.36 -13.95 -1.64
C LYS A 116 -0.63 -12.79 -1.42
N VAL A 117 -0.85 -11.96 -2.44
CA VAL A 117 -1.95 -10.99 -2.48
C VAL A 117 -3.07 -11.64 -3.27
N CYS A 118 -4.11 -12.09 -2.56
CA CYS A 118 -5.35 -12.52 -3.19
C CYS A 118 -6.12 -11.24 -3.53
N GLN A 119 -6.18 -10.88 -4.81
CA GLN A 119 -6.99 -9.76 -5.30
C GLN A 119 -8.47 -10.04 -4.99
N VAL A 120 -9.06 -9.23 -4.13
CA VAL A 120 -10.52 -9.09 -4.01
C VAL A 120 -10.84 -7.63 -4.29
N TYR A 121 -10.82 -7.23 -5.56
CA TYR A 121 -11.60 -6.09 -6.05
C TYR A 121 -12.07 -6.43 -7.46
N GLY A 122 -13.38 -6.62 -7.56
CA GLY A 122 -14.04 -7.19 -8.71
C GLY A 122 -14.16 -6.22 -9.87
N SER A 123 -14.05 -6.75 -11.07
CA SER A 123 -14.73 -6.22 -12.25
C SER A 123 -15.33 -7.43 -12.98
N SER A 124 -16.65 -7.52 -12.81
CA SER A 124 -17.65 -8.36 -13.48
C SER A 124 -17.17 -9.14 -14.70
N HIS A 125 -17.21 -10.48 -14.64
CA HIS A 125 -17.73 -11.41 -15.67
C HIS A 125 -18.01 -12.78 -15.01
N ASN A 126 -19.29 -13.18 -15.02
CA ASN A 126 -19.88 -14.50 -14.69
C ASN A 126 -19.41 -15.26 -13.43
N TYR A 127 -20.20 -15.12 -12.35
CA TYR A 127 -20.18 -16.05 -11.22
C TYR A 127 -21.40 -16.97 -11.30
N GLN A 128 -21.19 -18.26 -11.53
CA GLN A 128 -22.17 -19.28 -11.15
C GLN A 128 -21.84 -19.72 -9.73
N SER A 129 -22.76 -19.43 -8.82
CA SER A 129 -22.75 -19.93 -7.45
C SER A 129 -22.90 -21.45 -7.47
N SER A 130 -21.84 -22.18 -7.15
CA SER A 130 -21.97 -23.56 -6.69
C SER A 130 -22.01 -23.59 -5.17
N ILE A 131 -23.12 -24.14 -4.70
CA ILE A 131 -23.48 -24.50 -3.33
C ILE A 131 -22.35 -25.39 -2.78
N ASP A 132 -22.08 -25.29 -1.46
CA ASP A 132 -21.06 -26.01 -0.68
C ASP A 132 -19.82 -25.18 -0.29
N GLY A 133 -20.00 -24.21 0.63
CA GLY A 133 -18.97 -23.79 1.61
C GLY A 133 -17.55 -23.47 1.09
N GLY A 134 -17.45 -22.86 -0.10
CA GLY A 134 -16.26 -22.83 -0.97
C GLY A 134 -14.92 -22.43 -0.34
N THR A 135 -14.11 -23.43 0.01
CA THR A 135 -12.66 -23.33 -0.06
C THR A 135 -12.29 -23.22 -1.55
N MET A 136 -11.83 -22.05 -2.00
CA MET A 136 -11.35 -21.91 -3.38
C MET A 136 -10.01 -22.63 -3.53
N VAL A 137 -10.08 -23.82 -4.12
CA VAL A 137 -8.91 -24.62 -4.51
C VAL A 137 -8.29 -23.98 -5.75
N CYS A 138 -7.02 -23.59 -5.67
CA CYS A 138 -6.26 -23.13 -6.83
C CYS A 138 -5.80 -24.35 -7.65
N GLU A 139 -6.13 -24.39 -8.94
CA GLU A 139 -5.73 -25.42 -9.91
C GLU A 139 -4.22 -25.44 -10.24
N CYS A 140 -3.33 -25.00 -9.33
CA CYS A 140 -1.89 -25.02 -9.56
C CYS A 140 -1.15 -26.20 -8.93
N GLY A 141 -1.88 -27.20 -8.40
CA GLY A 141 -1.34 -28.53 -8.10
C GLY A 141 0.01 -28.53 -7.37
N ALA A 142 0.04 -28.12 -6.10
CA ALA A 142 1.21 -28.30 -5.25
C ALA A 142 0.79 -28.42 -3.78
N TRP A 143 0.41 -29.63 -3.37
CA TRP A 143 0.42 -30.07 -1.97
C TRP A 143 0.84 -31.55 -1.91
N LYS A 144 2.15 -31.79 -2.04
CA LYS A 144 2.95 -32.76 -1.27
C LYS A 144 4.41 -32.34 -1.36
#